data_AF-A0A963MBC9-F1
#
_entry.id   AF-A0A963MBC9-F1
#
_cell.length_a   1.000
_cell.length_b   1.000
_cell.length_c   1.000
_cell.angle_alpha   90.00
_cell.angle_beta   90.00
_cell.angle_gamma   90.00
#
_symmetry.space_group_name_H-M   'P 1'
#
loop_
_entity.id
_entity.type
_entity.pdbx_description
1 polymer ?
#
loop_
_entity_poly.entity_id
_entity_poly.type
_entity_poly.pdbx_seq_one_letter_code
_entity_poly.pdbx_strand_id
1 'polypeptide(L)'
;MSLSVESETEYEDLLGLWSDLEAGLGIVLGHSSSVQEFEQRVWQYDRWMQTLLERDTDVGLYLLFQLATNSPVGYSASHALVCAVLAHLIGAELGLPQDERDSMVHATLTMNIGMTALQDELAGQLERPTPDQQAGIDAHSALGRDILSALGIRDALWLDIVAHHHDEIADNKPLATLTPVDRLARIVRTVDRYGAMISPRKSRAGRSATDSVRSIINDAGEQGDEIGHALVRAVGLCPPGTFVRLDNDEVAVVMRRSRKPNHPHVAIVLNEEGLMVGQPRLHRTAHGSPQIRAALATALVRVRLNHHLILRLGAYAAQQA
;
A
#
# COMPACT_ATOMS: atom_id res chain seq x y z
N MET A 1 14.10 13.68 6.56
CA MET A 1 15.44 13.26 7.02
C MET A 1 15.45 11.74 6.98
N SER A 2 16.48 11.07 6.43
CA SER A 2 16.51 9.59 6.46
C SER A 2 16.76 9.16 7.90
N LEU A 3 15.89 8.31 8.46
CA LEU A 3 16.23 7.60 9.68
C LEU A 3 17.36 6.63 9.34
N SER A 4 18.43 6.66 10.13
CA SER A 4 19.30 5.51 10.27
C SER A 4 18.67 4.60 11.31
N VAL A 5 18.29 3.40 10.90
CA VAL A 5 18.03 2.31 11.85
C VAL A 5 19.42 1.82 12.28
N GLU A 6 19.93 2.38 13.36
CA GLU A 6 21.31 2.18 13.81
C GLU A 6 21.47 0.90 14.64
N SER A 7 20.38 0.43 15.25
CA SER A 7 20.35 -0.79 16.07
C SER A 7 19.21 -1.74 15.70
N GLU A 8 19.34 -3.01 16.10
CA GLU A 8 18.25 -4.01 16.01
C GLU A 8 17.04 -3.58 16.84
N THR A 9 17.27 -2.95 17.99
CA THR A 9 16.20 -2.44 18.87
C THR A 9 15.38 -1.35 18.18
N GLU A 10 16.01 -0.38 17.51
CA GLU A 10 15.27 0.67 16.77
C GLU A 10 14.46 0.09 15.60
N TYR A 11 14.95 -0.97 14.97
CA TYR A 11 14.20 -1.70 13.95
C TYR A 11 12.96 -2.36 14.56
N GLU A 12 13.15 -3.11 15.64
CA GLU A 12 12.07 -3.82 16.34
C GLU A 12 11.01 -2.85 16.85
N ASP A 13 11.41 -1.70 17.41
CA ASP A 13 10.52 -0.64 17.85
C ASP A 13 9.70 -0.08 16.68
N LEU A 14 10.34 0.21 15.54
CA LEU A 14 9.63 0.76 14.37
C LEU A 14 8.67 -0.27 13.75
N LEU A 15 9.10 -1.52 13.64
CA LEU A 15 8.24 -2.63 13.20
C LEU A 15 7.05 -2.81 14.17
N GLY A 16 7.31 -2.72 15.46
CA GLY A 16 6.30 -2.76 16.52
C GLY A 16 5.26 -1.65 16.33
N LEU A 17 5.70 -0.41 16.12
CA LEU A 17 4.79 0.72 15.88
C LEU A 17 3.89 0.53 14.65
N TRP A 18 4.41 0.01 13.54
CA TRP A 18 3.59 -0.31 12.36
C TRP A 18 2.64 -1.48 12.61
N SER A 19 3.07 -2.50 13.36
CA SER A 19 2.24 -3.66 13.70
C SER A 19 1.12 -3.27 14.67
N ASP A 20 1.40 -2.40 15.64
CA ASP A 20 0.42 -1.88 16.60
C ASP A 20 -0.61 -0.98 15.91
N LEU A 21 -0.16 -0.16 14.95
CA LEU A 21 -1.04 0.64 14.10
C LEU A 21 -2.01 -0.25 13.32
N GLU A 22 -1.51 -1.31 12.68
CA GLU A 22 -2.33 -2.28 11.95
C GLU A 22 -3.29 -3.03 12.87
N ALA A 23 -2.81 -3.56 13.99
CA ALA A 23 -3.62 -4.30 14.96
C ALA A 23 -4.75 -3.44 15.53
N GLY A 24 -4.42 -2.21 15.90
CA GLY A 24 -5.39 -1.24 16.36
C GLY A 24 -6.45 -0.91 15.30
N LEU A 25 -6.03 -0.71 14.04
CA LEU A 25 -6.96 -0.50 12.93
C LEU A 25 -7.87 -1.71 12.72
N GLY A 26 -7.35 -2.93 12.83
CA GLY A 26 -8.15 -4.16 12.75
C GLY A 26 -9.24 -4.23 13.82
N ILE A 27 -8.96 -3.79 15.05
CA ILE A 27 -9.96 -3.68 16.11
C ILE A 27 -11.02 -2.64 15.75
N VAL A 28 -10.59 -1.45 15.29
CA VAL A 28 -11.50 -0.34 14.93
C VAL A 28 -12.45 -0.73 13.80
N LEU A 29 -11.94 -1.39 12.76
CA LEU A 29 -12.75 -1.80 11.61
C LEU A 29 -13.61 -3.03 11.92
N GLY A 30 -13.04 -4.05 12.58
CA GLY A 30 -13.73 -5.31 12.86
C GLY A 30 -14.81 -5.22 13.95
N HIS A 31 -14.72 -4.24 14.85
CA HIS A 31 -15.66 -4.06 15.97
C HIS A 31 -16.22 -2.63 16.04
N SER A 32 -16.43 -2.01 14.87
CA SER A 32 -16.76 -0.59 14.74
C SER A 32 -17.92 -0.10 15.61
N SER A 33 -18.98 -0.90 15.78
CA SER A 33 -20.13 -0.57 16.64
C SER A 33 -19.80 -0.42 18.13
N SER A 34 -18.70 -1.02 18.58
CA SER A 34 -18.25 -1.01 19.98
C SER A 34 -17.19 0.05 20.24
N VAL A 35 -16.71 0.75 19.20
CA VAL A 35 -15.69 1.78 19.31
C VAL A 35 -16.34 3.10 19.73
N GLN A 36 -15.97 3.58 20.91
CA GLN A 36 -16.33 4.94 21.33
C GLN A 36 -15.54 5.96 20.53
N GLU A 37 -16.18 7.07 20.17
CA GLU A 37 -15.53 8.19 19.46
C GLU A 37 -14.88 7.72 18.15
N PHE A 38 -15.62 6.97 17.34
CA PHE A 38 -15.11 6.32 16.13
C PHE A 38 -14.39 7.29 15.20
N GLU A 39 -14.95 8.49 14.98
CA GLU A 39 -14.34 9.55 14.16
C GLU A 39 -12.94 9.93 14.68
N GLN A 40 -12.84 10.23 15.98
CA GLN A 40 -11.60 10.64 16.63
C GLN A 40 -10.56 9.51 16.59
N ARG A 41 -11.00 8.25 16.65
CA ARG A 41 -10.13 7.09 16.47
C ARG A 41 -9.55 7.07 15.06
N VAL A 42 -10.37 7.18 14.01
CA VAL A 42 -9.87 7.21 12.63
C VAL A 42 -8.83 8.33 12.45
N TRP A 43 -9.09 9.54 12.97
CA TRP A 43 -8.12 10.65 12.94
C TRP A 43 -6.84 10.37 13.72
N GLN A 44 -6.91 9.58 14.79
CA GLN A 44 -5.72 9.16 15.54
C GLN A 44 -4.87 8.18 14.72
N TYR A 45 -5.47 7.21 14.05
CA TYR A 45 -4.77 6.25 13.19
C TYR A 45 -4.16 6.93 11.96
N ASP A 46 -4.87 7.88 11.34
CA ASP A 46 -4.32 8.68 10.25
C ASP A 46 -3.09 9.49 10.71
N ARG A 47 -3.19 10.28 11.79
CA ARG A 47 -2.04 11.04 12.31
C ARG A 47 -0.87 10.15 12.70
N TRP A 48 -1.13 8.97 13.28
CA TRP A 48 -0.08 8.02 13.62
C TRP A 48 0.61 7.49 12.36
N MET A 49 -0.16 7.08 11.35
CA MET A 49 0.36 6.69 10.04
C MET A 49 1.25 7.79 9.44
N GLN A 50 0.77 9.05 9.40
CA GLN A 50 1.52 10.19 8.88
C GLN A 50 2.83 10.41 9.66
N THR A 51 2.77 10.36 11.00
CA THR A 51 3.96 10.48 11.86
C THR A 51 5.02 9.41 11.55
N LEU A 52 4.60 8.17 11.25
CA LEU A 52 5.50 7.09 10.85
C LEU A 52 6.08 7.30 9.44
N LEU A 53 5.32 7.90 8.52
CA LEU A 53 5.79 8.21 7.17
C LEU A 53 6.74 9.42 7.11
N GLU A 54 6.52 10.43 7.95
CA GLU A 54 7.38 11.62 8.09
C GLU A 54 8.78 11.28 8.60
N ARG A 55 8.86 10.22 9.42
CA ARG A 55 10.09 9.65 9.94
C ARG A 55 11.01 9.15 8.83
N ASP A 56 10.55 8.23 8.00
CA ASP A 56 11.21 7.79 6.76
C ASP A 56 10.22 7.03 5.87
N THR A 57 9.74 7.68 4.81
CA THR A 57 8.70 7.13 3.92
C THR A 57 9.12 5.82 3.27
N ASP A 58 10.39 5.64 2.91
CA ASP A 58 10.84 4.42 2.25
C ASP A 58 10.90 3.24 3.22
N VAL A 59 11.30 3.48 4.46
CA VAL A 59 11.23 2.47 5.53
C VAL A 59 9.78 2.13 5.84
N GLY A 60 8.89 3.13 5.92
CA GLY A 60 7.45 2.93 6.11
C GLY A 60 6.84 2.04 5.03
N LEU A 61 7.09 2.36 3.75
CA LEU A 61 6.67 1.53 2.61
C LEU A 61 7.24 0.11 2.69
N TYR A 62 8.53 -0.03 3.00
CA TYR A 62 9.17 -1.34 3.15
C TYR A 62 8.45 -2.20 4.20
N LEU A 63 8.27 -1.65 5.40
CA LEU A 63 7.64 -2.37 6.51
C LEU A 63 6.19 -2.71 6.19
N LEU A 64 5.43 -1.77 5.63
CA LEU A 64 4.04 -1.96 5.25
C LEU A 64 3.87 -3.11 4.24
N PHE A 65 4.68 -3.16 3.19
CA PHE A 65 4.60 -4.24 2.19
C PHE A 65 5.05 -5.60 2.73
N GLN A 66 6.00 -5.62 3.67
CA GLN A 66 6.46 -6.86 4.32
C GLN A 66 5.43 -7.37 5.34
N LEU A 67 4.83 -6.48 6.14
CA LEU A 67 3.76 -6.79 7.09
C LEU A 67 2.50 -7.29 6.38
N ALA A 68 2.06 -6.61 5.33
CA ALA A 68 0.85 -6.98 4.58
C ALA A 68 0.90 -8.41 3.99
N THR A 69 2.09 -8.96 3.76
CA THR A 69 2.25 -10.34 3.28
C THR A 69 2.00 -11.38 4.37
N ASN A 70 2.28 -11.04 5.64
CA ASN A 70 2.27 -11.98 6.78
C ASN A 70 1.45 -11.45 7.97
N SER A 71 0.45 -10.60 7.71
CA SER A 71 -0.32 -9.93 8.76
C SER A 71 -1.00 -10.95 9.68
N PRO A 72 -0.81 -10.85 11.00
CA PRO A 72 -1.53 -11.67 11.97
C PRO A 72 -2.93 -11.12 12.29
N VAL A 73 -3.26 -9.91 11.81
CA VAL A 73 -4.48 -9.15 12.16
C VAL A 73 -5.63 -9.47 11.19
N GLY A 74 -5.31 -9.62 9.91
CA GLY A 74 -6.29 -9.85 8.85
C GLY A 74 -5.91 -9.15 7.55
N TYR A 75 -6.48 -9.62 6.44
CA TYR A 75 -6.32 -8.97 5.15
C TYR A 75 -7.00 -7.59 5.14
N SER A 76 -8.15 -7.44 5.80
CA SER A 76 -8.93 -6.22 5.79
C SER A 76 -8.17 -5.03 6.37
N ALA A 77 -7.52 -5.22 7.53
CA ALA A 77 -6.73 -4.19 8.20
C ALA A 77 -5.45 -3.83 7.42
N SER A 78 -4.69 -4.84 6.99
CA SER A 78 -3.49 -4.62 6.16
C SER A 78 -3.83 -3.90 4.86
N HIS A 79 -4.90 -4.31 4.17
CA HIS A 79 -5.34 -3.70 2.92
C HIS A 79 -5.80 -2.26 3.12
N ALA A 80 -6.59 -1.98 4.15
CA ALA A 80 -7.00 -0.62 4.50
C ALA A 80 -5.79 0.29 4.78
N LEU A 81 -4.81 -0.18 5.56
CA LEU A 81 -3.61 0.58 5.87
C LEU A 81 -2.73 0.81 4.63
N VAL A 82 -2.51 -0.22 3.81
CA VAL A 82 -1.80 -0.11 2.53
C VAL A 82 -2.45 0.95 1.65
N CYS A 83 -3.76 0.87 1.47
CA CYS A 83 -4.50 1.82 0.65
C CYS A 83 -4.41 3.25 1.22
N ALA A 84 -4.56 3.42 2.53
CA ALA A 84 -4.48 4.74 3.17
C ALA A 84 -3.10 5.40 3.00
N VAL A 85 -2.01 4.64 3.17
CA VAL A 85 -0.65 5.13 2.92
C VAL A 85 -0.48 5.57 1.47
N LEU A 86 -0.96 4.76 0.52
CA LEU A 86 -0.87 5.09 -0.90
C LEU A 86 -1.71 6.33 -1.25
N ALA A 87 -2.93 6.43 -0.74
CA ALA A 87 -3.80 7.58 -0.94
C ALA A 87 -3.18 8.87 -0.38
N HIS A 88 -2.59 8.81 0.82
CA HIS A 88 -1.86 9.92 1.41
C HIS A 88 -0.70 10.40 0.51
N LEU A 89 0.14 9.48 0.05
CA LEU A 89 1.30 9.81 -0.79
C LEU A 89 0.89 10.32 -2.17
N ILE A 90 -0.12 9.72 -2.80
CA ILE A 90 -0.65 10.18 -4.10
C ILE A 90 -1.31 11.55 -3.97
N GLY A 91 -2.09 11.78 -2.92
CA GLY A 91 -2.76 13.05 -2.69
C GLY A 91 -1.76 14.20 -2.52
N ALA A 92 -0.65 13.96 -1.82
CA ALA A 92 0.45 14.91 -1.72
C ALA A 92 1.13 15.15 -3.08
N GLU A 93 1.40 14.10 -3.85
CA GLU A 93 2.01 14.18 -5.18
C GLU A 93 1.14 14.92 -6.21
N LEU A 94 -0.18 14.80 -6.10
CA LEU A 94 -1.16 15.51 -6.94
C LEU A 94 -1.41 16.94 -6.46
N GLY A 95 -0.82 17.36 -5.33
CA GLY A 95 -1.02 18.70 -4.78
C GLY A 95 -2.45 18.97 -4.30
N LEU A 96 -3.16 17.94 -3.83
CA LEU A 96 -4.52 18.09 -3.35
C LEU A 96 -4.58 18.98 -2.09
N PRO A 97 -5.64 19.78 -1.90
CA PRO A 97 -5.90 20.51 -0.67
C PRO A 97 -5.86 19.60 0.57
N GLN A 98 -5.39 20.13 1.70
CA GLN A 98 -5.20 19.31 2.90
C GLN A 98 -6.51 18.71 3.42
N ASP A 99 -7.58 19.49 3.46
CA ASP A 99 -8.92 19.05 3.85
C ASP A 99 -9.42 17.91 2.95
N GLU A 100 -9.24 18.02 1.63
CA GLU A 100 -9.58 16.94 0.70
C GLU A 100 -8.74 15.67 0.92
N ARG A 101 -7.43 15.82 1.17
CA ARG A 101 -6.55 14.68 1.47
C ARG A 101 -6.96 13.99 2.75
N ASP A 102 -7.28 14.75 3.80
CA ASP A 102 -7.68 14.20 5.10
C ASP A 102 -8.98 13.39 4.93
N SER A 103 -10.02 13.96 4.30
CA SER A 103 -11.26 13.23 4.00
C SER A 103 -11.02 11.99 3.13
N MET A 104 -10.15 12.07 2.12
CA MET A 104 -9.81 10.94 1.25
C MET A 104 -9.08 9.82 2.01
N VAL A 105 -8.15 10.14 2.91
CA VAL A 105 -7.44 9.14 3.71
C VAL A 105 -8.39 8.48 4.71
N HIS A 106 -9.24 9.25 5.39
CA HIS A 106 -10.26 8.69 6.28
C HIS A 106 -11.25 7.78 5.54
N ALA A 107 -11.68 8.19 4.35
CA ALA A 107 -12.47 7.36 3.46
C ALA A 107 -11.74 6.08 3.09
N THR A 108 -10.47 6.16 2.70
CA THR A 108 -9.68 4.99 2.30
C THR A 108 -9.47 4.00 3.45
N LEU A 109 -9.24 4.49 4.68
CA LEU A 109 -9.13 3.64 5.87
C LEU A 109 -10.42 2.87 6.16
N THR A 110 -11.57 3.39 5.74
CA THR A 110 -12.89 2.88 6.14
C THR A 110 -13.78 2.42 4.98
N MET A 111 -13.32 2.52 3.73
CA MET A 111 -14.14 2.26 2.54
C MET A 111 -14.74 0.85 2.50
N ASN A 112 -14.04 -0.12 3.09
CA ASN A 112 -14.45 -1.52 3.15
C ASN A 112 -15.14 -1.92 4.46
N ILE A 113 -15.52 -0.97 5.31
CA ILE A 113 -16.13 -1.26 6.63
C ILE A 113 -17.44 -2.06 6.53
N GLY A 114 -18.17 -1.91 5.42
CA GLY A 114 -19.38 -2.70 5.13
C GLY A 114 -19.11 -4.18 4.84
N MET A 115 -17.86 -4.56 4.58
CA MET A 115 -17.48 -5.94 4.26
C MET A 115 -16.22 -6.42 4.97
N THR A 116 -15.80 -5.80 6.08
CA THR A 116 -14.52 -6.13 6.76
C THR A 116 -14.37 -7.63 7.03
N ALA A 117 -15.35 -8.25 7.68
CA ALA A 117 -15.31 -9.69 7.98
C ALA A 117 -15.34 -10.57 6.72
N LEU A 118 -16.18 -10.19 5.74
CA LEU A 118 -16.25 -10.89 4.45
C LEU A 118 -14.93 -10.79 3.67
N GLN A 119 -14.23 -9.65 3.76
CA GLN A 119 -12.95 -9.43 3.10
C GLN A 119 -11.87 -10.38 3.65
N ASP A 120 -11.85 -10.60 4.97
CA ASP A 120 -10.95 -11.55 5.62
C ASP A 120 -11.26 -13.00 5.25
N GLU A 121 -12.55 -13.36 5.21
CA GLU A 121 -13.01 -14.69 4.75
C GLU A 121 -12.56 -14.96 3.30
N LEU A 122 -12.83 -14.02 2.39
CA LEU A 122 -12.48 -14.12 0.98
C LEU A 122 -10.96 -14.17 0.75
N ALA A 123 -10.17 -13.50 1.58
CA ALA A 123 -8.71 -13.58 1.50
C ALA A 123 -8.18 -14.98 1.82
N GLY A 124 -8.88 -15.71 2.72
CA GLY A 124 -8.59 -17.09 3.10
C GLY A 124 -9.27 -18.16 2.23
N GLN A 125 -10.06 -17.77 1.24
CA GLN A 125 -10.83 -18.65 0.36
C GLN A 125 -10.05 -19.03 -0.92
N LEU A 126 -10.21 -20.26 -1.41
CA LEU A 126 -9.64 -20.72 -2.70
C LEU A 126 -10.66 -20.61 -3.83
N GLU A 127 -11.91 -20.88 -3.49
CA GLU A 127 -13.06 -20.89 -4.40
C GLU A 127 -13.47 -19.46 -4.77
N ARG A 128 -14.19 -19.33 -5.90
CA ARG A 128 -14.80 -18.05 -6.27
C ARG A 128 -15.88 -17.66 -5.25
N PRO A 129 -16.15 -16.35 -5.06
CA PRO A 129 -17.24 -15.90 -4.20
C PRO A 129 -18.56 -16.61 -4.56
N THR A 130 -19.31 -17.02 -3.53
CA THR A 130 -20.69 -17.49 -3.69
C THR A 130 -21.59 -16.33 -4.12
N PRO A 131 -22.82 -16.58 -4.61
CA PRO A 131 -23.76 -15.50 -4.93
C PRO A 131 -24.02 -14.55 -3.75
N ASP A 132 -24.12 -15.06 -2.53
CA ASP A 132 -24.33 -14.24 -1.33
C ASP A 132 -23.10 -13.40 -0.98
N GLN A 133 -21.90 -13.99 -1.08
CA GLN A 133 -20.65 -13.25 -0.92
C GLN A 133 -20.51 -12.17 -2.00
N GLN A 134 -20.88 -12.46 -3.25
CA GLN A 134 -20.86 -11.49 -4.34
C GLN A 134 -21.84 -10.34 -4.07
N ALA A 135 -23.07 -10.64 -3.61
CA ALA A 135 -24.01 -9.60 -3.21
C ALA A 135 -23.48 -8.72 -2.06
N GLY A 136 -22.75 -9.31 -1.11
CA GLY A 136 -22.05 -8.58 -0.06
C GLY A 136 -20.94 -7.67 -0.60
N ILE A 137 -20.14 -8.16 -1.56
CA ILE A 137 -19.13 -7.36 -2.28
C ILE A 137 -19.82 -6.24 -3.06
N ASP A 138 -20.94 -6.46 -3.72
CA ASP A 138 -21.57 -5.42 -4.54
C ASP A 138 -22.22 -4.32 -3.67
N ALA A 139 -22.69 -4.67 -2.47
CA ALA A 139 -23.40 -3.74 -1.57
C ALA A 139 -22.49 -2.98 -0.58
N HIS A 140 -21.22 -3.37 -0.44
CA HIS A 140 -20.39 -2.91 0.70
C HIS A 140 -20.15 -1.40 0.74
N SER A 141 -20.09 -0.71 -0.41
CA SER A 141 -19.82 0.74 -0.45
C SER A 141 -20.99 1.53 0.14
N ALA A 142 -22.21 1.21 -0.29
CA ALA A 142 -23.44 1.78 0.24
C ALA A 142 -23.62 1.43 1.73
N LEU A 143 -23.43 0.16 2.08
CA LEU A 143 -23.49 -0.29 3.48
C LEU A 143 -22.43 0.41 4.35
N GLY A 144 -21.22 0.58 3.82
CA GLY A 144 -20.12 1.27 4.50
C GLY A 144 -20.46 2.72 4.82
N ARG A 145 -21.04 3.45 3.87
CA ARG A 145 -21.56 4.81 4.09
C ARG A 145 -22.61 4.83 5.21
N ASP A 146 -23.58 3.93 5.17
CA ASP A 146 -24.65 3.88 6.18
C ASP A 146 -24.12 3.57 7.58
N ILE A 147 -23.16 2.63 7.68
CA ILE A 147 -22.45 2.31 8.92
C ILE A 147 -21.71 3.54 9.45
N LEU A 148 -20.91 4.22 8.63
CA LEU A 148 -20.14 5.39 9.05
C LEU A 148 -21.05 6.54 9.50
N SER A 149 -22.15 6.78 8.78
CA SER A 149 -23.15 7.78 9.19
C SER A 149 -23.78 7.41 10.55
N ALA A 150 -24.08 6.13 10.79
CA ALA A 150 -24.61 5.65 12.07
C ALA A 150 -23.59 5.76 13.22
N LEU A 151 -22.30 5.62 12.91
CA LEU A 151 -21.17 5.84 13.83
C LEU A 151 -20.89 7.32 14.11
N GLY A 152 -21.65 8.22 13.50
CA GLY A 152 -21.61 9.66 13.79
C GLY A 152 -20.71 10.48 12.87
N ILE A 153 -20.14 9.90 11.81
CA ILE A 153 -19.36 10.65 10.82
C ILE A 153 -20.25 11.68 10.13
N ARG A 154 -19.81 12.95 10.10
CA ARG A 154 -20.54 14.07 9.49
C ARG A 154 -19.82 14.72 8.30
N ASP A 155 -18.59 14.30 8.01
CA ASP A 155 -17.87 14.71 6.82
C ASP A 155 -18.56 14.13 5.56
N ALA A 156 -19.25 14.98 4.81
CA ALA A 156 -19.97 14.59 3.62
C ALA A 156 -19.03 14.07 2.51
N LEU A 157 -17.85 14.68 2.38
CA LEU A 157 -16.87 14.29 1.36
C LEU A 157 -16.34 12.88 1.66
N TRP A 158 -16.01 12.59 2.91
CA TRP A 158 -15.65 11.24 3.35
C TRP A 158 -16.76 10.23 3.01
N LEU A 159 -18.00 10.48 3.45
CA LEU A 159 -19.12 9.56 3.24
C LEU A 159 -19.41 9.30 1.76
N ASP A 160 -19.34 10.33 0.92
CA ASP A 160 -19.58 10.21 -0.51
C ASP A 160 -18.43 9.47 -1.21
N ILE A 161 -17.17 9.69 -0.82
CA ILE A 161 -16.04 8.89 -1.34
C ILE A 161 -16.26 7.40 -1.03
N VAL A 162 -16.66 7.05 0.20
CA VAL A 162 -16.95 5.65 0.57
C VAL A 162 -18.07 5.05 -0.26
N ALA A 163 -19.15 5.80 -0.53
CA ALA A 163 -20.24 5.28 -1.36
C ALA A 163 -19.85 5.08 -2.82
N HIS A 164 -19.00 5.97 -3.36
CA HIS A 164 -18.73 6.07 -4.79
C HIS A 164 -17.38 5.49 -5.23
N HIS A 165 -16.57 4.91 -4.34
CA HIS A 165 -15.24 4.40 -4.70
C HIS A 165 -15.22 3.21 -5.69
N HIS A 166 -16.38 2.61 -6.04
CA HIS A 166 -16.49 1.62 -7.12
C HIS A 166 -17.12 2.15 -8.40
N ASP A 167 -17.60 3.40 -8.39
CA ASP A 167 -18.29 3.97 -9.54
C ASP A 167 -17.37 4.04 -10.77
N GLU A 168 -17.94 3.76 -11.94
CA GLU A 168 -17.22 3.83 -13.21
C GLU A 168 -17.06 5.30 -13.65
N ILE A 169 -16.03 5.94 -13.11
CA ILE A 169 -15.62 7.28 -13.52
C ILE A 169 -14.62 7.13 -14.66
N ALA A 170 -14.90 7.78 -15.80
CA ALA A 170 -14.09 7.62 -17.00
C ALA A 170 -12.63 8.03 -16.76
N ASP A 171 -11.71 7.07 -16.98
CA ASP A 171 -10.29 7.24 -16.67
C ASP A 171 -9.54 8.21 -17.62
N ASN A 172 -10.17 8.59 -18.73
CA ASN A 172 -9.61 9.55 -19.67
C ASN A 172 -9.92 11.01 -19.30
N LYS A 173 -10.79 11.29 -18.34
CA LYS A 173 -11.07 12.68 -17.95
C LYS A 173 -9.95 13.23 -17.06
N PRO A 174 -9.44 14.45 -17.32
CA PRO A 174 -8.48 15.07 -16.43
C PRO A 174 -9.07 15.29 -15.04
N LEU A 175 -8.31 15.00 -13.98
CA LEU A 175 -8.77 15.08 -12.59
C LEU A 175 -9.29 16.47 -12.23
N ALA A 176 -8.66 17.51 -12.77
CA ALA A 176 -9.06 18.91 -12.55
C ALA A 176 -10.44 19.26 -13.11
N THR A 177 -11.02 18.44 -14.00
CA THR A 177 -12.35 18.65 -14.59
C THR A 177 -13.47 17.93 -13.83
N LEU A 178 -13.11 17.07 -12.88
CA LEU A 178 -14.05 16.30 -12.08
C LEU A 178 -14.48 17.09 -10.84
N THR A 179 -15.64 16.74 -10.29
CA THR A 179 -16.02 17.22 -8.95
C THR A 179 -15.04 16.67 -7.90
N PRO A 180 -14.91 17.29 -6.71
CA PRO A 180 -14.06 16.75 -5.66
C PRO A 180 -14.40 15.30 -5.31
N VAL A 181 -15.69 14.96 -5.20
CA VAL A 181 -16.14 13.59 -4.90
C VAL A 181 -15.67 12.62 -5.99
N ASP A 182 -15.96 12.91 -7.27
CA ASP A 182 -15.57 12.03 -8.38
C ASP A 182 -14.05 11.88 -8.49
N ARG A 183 -13.32 12.98 -8.33
CA ARG A 183 -11.85 12.99 -8.36
C ARG A 183 -11.27 12.08 -7.29
N LEU A 184 -11.72 12.26 -6.04
CA LEU A 184 -11.18 11.53 -4.89
C LEU A 184 -11.64 10.06 -4.90
N ALA A 185 -12.91 9.78 -5.23
CA ALA A 185 -13.41 8.42 -5.40
C ALA A 185 -12.63 7.65 -6.47
N ARG A 186 -12.28 8.31 -7.60
CA ARG A 186 -11.44 7.71 -8.63
C ARG A 186 -10.02 7.41 -8.14
N ILE A 187 -9.41 8.29 -7.34
CA ILE A 187 -8.11 8.03 -6.71
C ILE A 187 -8.21 6.81 -5.79
N VAL A 188 -9.22 6.77 -4.92
CA VAL A 188 -9.44 5.66 -3.98
C VAL A 188 -9.68 4.34 -4.74
N ARG A 189 -10.48 4.33 -5.80
CA ARG A 189 -10.70 3.17 -6.69
C ARG A 189 -9.38 2.64 -7.26
N THR A 190 -8.53 3.52 -7.78
CA THR A 190 -7.24 3.14 -8.36
C THR A 190 -6.30 2.57 -7.29
N VAL A 191 -6.27 3.18 -6.11
CA VAL A 191 -5.49 2.71 -4.96
C VAL A 191 -5.97 1.35 -4.46
N ASP A 192 -7.29 1.16 -4.32
CA ASP A 192 -7.90 -0.10 -3.90
C ASP A 192 -7.56 -1.24 -4.88
N ARG A 193 -7.70 -0.97 -6.19
CA ARG A 193 -7.29 -1.91 -7.25
C ARG A 193 -5.80 -2.23 -7.19
N TYR A 194 -4.95 -1.23 -7.01
CA TYR A 194 -3.50 -1.43 -6.89
C TYR A 194 -3.14 -2.27 -5.67
N GLY A 195 -3.63 -1.91 -4.50
CA GLY A 195 -3.43 -2.64 -3.24
C GLY A 195 -3.90 -4.08 -3.35
N ALA A 196 -5.08 -4.32 -3.93
CA ALA A 196 -5.59 -5.67 -4.11
C ALA A 196 -4.76 -6.51 -5.09
N MET A 197 -4.12 -5.90 -6.10
CA MET A 197 -3.27 -6.60 -7.07
C MET A 197 -1.93 -7.04 -6.47
N ILE A 198 -1.31 -6.21 -5.62
CA ILE A 198 0.00 -6.49 -5.03
C ILE A 198 -0.09 -7.33 -3.75
N SER A 199 -1.23 -7.29 -3.05
CA SER A 199 -1.47 -8.09 -1.86
C SER A 199 -1.73 -9.56 -2.22
N PRO A 200 -1.04 -10.52 -1.58
CA PRO A 200 -1.32 -11.93 -1.77
C PRO A 200 -2.70 -12.29 -1.17
N ARG A 201 -3.41 -13.21 -1.83
CA ARG A 201 -4.60 -13.88 -1.28
C ARG A 201 -4.41 -15.39 -1.41
N LYS A 202 -5.13 -16.20 -0.65
CA LYS A 202 -4.97 -17.67 -0.75
C LYS A 202 -5.29 -18.20 -2.15
N SER A 203 -6.29 -17.62 -2.82
CA SER A 203 -6.70 -17.98 -4.18
C SER A 203 -5.74 -17.52 -5.28
N ARG A 204 -4.87 -16.54 -5.04
CA ARG A 204 -3.94 -16.02 -6.06
C ARG A 204 -2.66 -15.46 -5.44
N ALA A 205 -1.53 -15.80 -6.06
CA ALA A 205 -0.32 -15.00 -5.87
C ALA A 205 -0.62 -13.56 -6.31
N GLY A 206 -0.23 -12.57 -5.49
CA GLY A 206 -0.26 -11.17 -5.91
C GLY A 206 0.54 -10.98 -7.21
N ARG A 207 0.17 -10.00 -8.03
CA ARG A 207 0.95 -9.58 -9.19
C ARG A 207 2.22 -8.87 -8.74
N SER A 208 3.20 -8.75 -9.63
CA SER A 208 4.34 -7.87 -9.37
C SER A 208 3.85 -6.41 -9.28
N ALA A 209 4.53 -5.58 -8.48
CA ALA A 209 4.17 -4.17 -8.37
C ALA A 209 4.22 -3.45 -9.71
N THR A 210 5.28 -3.69 -10.50
CA THR A 210 5.44 -3.10 -11.83
C THR A 210 4.31 -3.48 -12.79
N ASP A 211 3.91 -4.75 -12.82
CA ASP A 211 2.81 -5.18 -13.71
C ASP A 211 1.46 -4.63 -13.25
N SER A 212 1.27 -4.46 -11.94
CA SER A 212 0.08 -3.85 -11.35
C SER A 212 -0.03 -2.38 -11.73
N VAL A 213 1.07 -1.62 -11.62
CA VAL A 213 1.14 -0.23 -12.08
C VAL A 213 0.90 -0.14 -13.59
N ARG A 214 1.54 -1.02 -14.38
CA ARG A 214 1.38 -1.01 -15.85
C ARG A 214 -0.08 -1.29 -16.24
N SER A 215 -0.76 -2.19 -15.53
CA SER A 215 -2.19 -2.45 -15.75
C SER A 215 -3.03 -1.18 -15.51
N ILE A 216 -2.75 -0.46 -14.43
CA ILE A 216 -3.45 0.79 -14.09
C ILE A 216 -3.23 1.86 -15.17
N ILE A 217 -1.97 2.09 -15.56
CA ILE A 217 -1.63 3.10 -16.58
C ILE A 217 -2.24 2.75 -17.95
N ASN A 218 -2.22 1.47 -18.34
CA ASN A 218 -2.72 1.04 -19.64
C ASN A 218 -4.25 1.12 -19.75
N ASP A 219 -4.98 0.98 -18.64
CA ASP A 219 -6.45 1.06 -18.63
C ASP A 219 -6.96 2.48 -18.98
N ALA A 220 -6.13 3.53 -18.82
CA ALA A 220 -6.54 4.94 -19.04
C ALA A 220 -6.44 5.43 -20.51
N GLY A 221 -5.88 4.65 -21.43
CA GLY A 221 -5.79 5.01 -22.85
C GLY A 221 -4.84 6.19 -23.18
N GLU A 222 -5.03 6.83 -24.34
CA GLU A 222 -4.09 7.82 -24.93
C GLU A 222 -3.95 9.14 -24.14
N GLN A 223 -4.89 9.47 -23.25
CA GLN A 223 -4.90 10.74 -22.50
C GLN A 223 -4.02 10.69 -21.23
N GLY A 224 -3.47 9.53 -20.89
CA GLY A 224 -2.51 9.33 -19.80
C GLY A 224 -3.17 9.27 -18.43
N ASP A 225 -2.85 8.24 -17.65
CA ASP A 225 -3.38 8.10 -16.29
C ASP A 225 -2.65 9.04 -15.31
N GLU A 226 -3.25 10.18 -14.97
CA GLU A 226 -2.70 11.10 -13.95
C GLU A 226 -2.43 10.39 -12.62
N ILE A 227 -3.32 9.49 -12.21
CA ILE A 227 -3.24 8.78 -10.93
C ILE A 227 -2.13 7.74 -10.98
N GLY A 228 -2.07 6.93 -12.03
CA GLY A 228 -1.00 5.94 -12.24
C GLY A 228 0.38 6.60 -12.31
N HIS A 229 0.51 7.74 -12.99
CA HIS A 229 1.77 8.49 -12.99
C HIS A 229 2.11 9.07 -11.61
N ALA A 230 1.13 9.60 -10.88
CA ALA A 230 1.34 10.07 -9.51
C ALA A 230 1.76 8.92 -8.58
N LEU A 231 1.15 7.75 -8.70
CA LEU A 231 1.56 6.54 -7.98
C LEU A 231 3.03 6.20 -8.28
N VAL A 232 3.46 6.21 -9.54
CA VAL A 232 4.87 5.96 -9.90
C VAL A 232 5.82 6.98 -9.30
N ARG A 233 5.47 8.27 -9.29
CA ARG A 233 6.30 9.30 -8.65
C ARG A 233 6.34 9.14 -7.13
N ALA A 234 5.20 8.83 -6.54
CA ALA A 234 5.01 8.70 -5.10
C ALA A 234 5.64 7.45 -4.48
N VAL A 235 5.67 6.30 -5.19
CA VAL A 235 6.21 5.03 -4.64
C VAL A 235 7.23 4.32 -5.52
N GLY A 236 7.40 4.73 -6.79
CA GLY A 236 8.26 4.07 -7.77
C GLY A 236 7.60 2.87 -8.46
N LEU A 237 8.14 2.45 -9.61
CA LEU A 237 7.67 1.23 -10.29
C LEU A 237 7.89 -0.04 -9.47
N CYS A 238 8.96 -0.06 -8.67
CA CYS A 238 9.27 -1.13 -7.74
C CYS A 238 9.37 -0.51 -6.34
N PRO A 239 8.26 -0.45 -5.59
CA PRO A 239 8.23 0.15 -4.25
C PRO A 239 9.15 -0.56 -3.26
N PRO A 240 9.65 0.15 -2.23
CA PRO A 240 10.32 -0.47 -1.09
C PRO A 240 9.52 -1.64 -0.52
N GLY A 241 10.20 -2.73 -0.17
CA GLY A 241 9.59 -3.96 0.32
C GLY A 241 9.14 -4.94 -0.78
N THR A 242 9.22 -4.57 -2.06
CA THR A 242 8.93 -5.50 -3.17
C THR A 242 10.17 -6.24 -3.65
N PHE A 243 9.99 -7.37 -4.36
CA PHE A 243 11.09 -8.16 -4.90
C PHE A 243 11.31 -7.91 -6.39
N VAL A 244 12.56 -7.99 -6.83
CA VAL A 244 12.96 -7.85 -8.22
C VAL A 244 13.98 -8.92 -8.61
N ARG A 245 13.94 -9.35 -9.87
CA ARG A 245 14.96 -10.16 -10.52
C ARG A 245 15.89 -9.26 -11.31
N LEU A 246 17.19 -9.45 -11.15
CA LEU A 246 18.22 -8.71 -11.85
C LEU A 246 18.59 -9.41 -13.17
N ASP A 247 19.31 -8.71 -14.05
CA ASP A 247 19.68 -9.20 -15.38
C ASP A 247 20.77 -10.29 -15.39
N ASN A 248 21.32 -10.63 -14.23
CA ASN A 248 22.14 -11.82 -13.98
C ASN A 248 21.41 -12.90 -13.18
N ASP A 249 20.08 -12.84 -13.08
CA ASP A 249 19.22 -13.81 -12.37
C ASP A 249 19.30 -13.82 -10.84
N GLU A 250 20.14 -12.98 -10.22
CA GLU A 250 20.05 -12.67 -8.79
C GLU A 250 18.67 -12.11 -8.44
N VAL A 251 18.17 -12.41 -7.23
CA VAL A 251 16.93 -11.82 -6.70
C VAL A 251 17.27 -10.87 -5.56
N ALA A 252 16.66 -9.69 -5.62
CA ALA A 252 16.85 -8.64 -4.64
C ALA A 252 15.50 -8.15 -4.08
N VAL A 253 15.53 -7.60 -2.87
CA VAL A 253 14.43 -6.83 -2.29
C VAL A 253 14.73 -5.34 -2.43
N VAL A 254 13.74 -4.56 -2.81
CA VAL A 254 13.86 -3.10 -2.88
C VAL A 254 13.90 -2.55 -1.46
N MET A 255 14.95 -1.81 -1.14
CA MET A 255 15.12 -1.22 0.19
C MET A 255 14.57 0.19 0.24
N ARG A 256 14.89 0.99 -0.79
CA ARG A 256 14.47 2.38 -0.89
C ARG A 256 14.58 2.93 -2.30
N ARG A 257 13.88 4.04 -2.54
CA ARG A 257 14.00 4.77 -3.80
C ARG A 257 15.35 5.48 -3.85
N SER A 258 15.83 5.77 -5.06
CA SER A 258 17.00 6.63 -5.27
C SER A 258 16.57 7.95 -5.92
N ARG A 259 17.51 8.88 -6.07
CA ARG A 259 17.27 10.13 -6.80
C ARG A 259 16.99 9.92 -8.29
N LYS A 260 17.41 8.77 -8.85
CA LYS A 260 17.16 8.44 -10.26
C LYS A 260 15.87 7.62 -10.35
N PRO A 261 14.83 8.12 -11.06
CA PRO A 261 13.56 7.40 -11.21
C PRO A 261 13.78 5.97 -11.72
N ASN A 262 13.03 5.01 -11.18
CA ASN A 262 13.07 3.59 -11.54
C ASN A 262 14.42 2.87 -11.32
N HIS A 263 15.36 3.48 -10.60
CA HIS A 263 16.61 2.86 -10.18
C HIS A 263 16.73 2.83 -8.65
N PRO A 264 15.90 2.04 -7.94
CA PRO A 264 15.96 1.98 -6.49
C PRO A 264 17.23 1.30 -5.97
N HIS A 265 17.55 1.52 -4.71
CA HIS A 265 18.58 0.74 -4.01
C HIS A 265 17.99 -0.59 -3.53
N VAL A 266 18.68 -1.69 -3.83
CA VAL A 266 18.19 -3.04 -3.56
C VAL A 266 19.20 -3.82 -2.73
N ALA A 267 18.71 -4.79 -1.95
CA ALA A 267 19.53 -5.78 -1.27
C ALA A 267 19.37 -7.11 -1.98
N ILE A 268 20.46 -7.65 -2.51
CA ILE A 268 20.47 -8.98 -3.12
C ILE A 268 20.36 -10.03 -2.01
N VAL A 269 19.40 -10.94 -2.16
CA VAL A 269 19.02 -11.94 -1.15
C VAL A 269 19.11 -13.37 -1.68
N LEU A 270 19.03 -13.57 -3.00
CA LEU A 270 19.34 -14.83 -3.67
C LEU A 270 20.40 -14.60 -4.75
N ASN A 271 21.32 -15.55 -4.88
CA ASN A 271 22.30 -15.58 -5.97
C ASN A 271 21.67 -16.11 -7.28
N GLU A 272 22.49 -16.24 -8.32
CA GLU A 272 22.08 -16.65 -9.67
C GLU A 272 21.53 -18.09 -9.69
N GLU A 273 21.99 -18.96 -8.77
CA GLU A 273 21.49 -20.32 -8.59
C GLU A 273 20.19 -20.39 -7.75
N GLY A 274 19.68 -19.26 -7.28
CA GLY A 274 18.49 -19.18 -6.43
C GLY A 274 18.74 -19.58 -4.96
N LEU A 275 20.00 -19.67 -4.55
CA LEU A 275 20.40 -19.96 -3.17
C LEU A 275 20.47 -18.66 -2.36
N MET A 276 20.10 -18.75 -1.09
CA MET A 276 20.20 -17.60 -0.18
C MET A 276 21.65 -17.17 -0.02
N VAL A 277 21.91 -15.87 -0.17
CA VAL A 277 23.21 -15.31 0.20
C VAL A 277 23.32 -15.22 1.73
N GLY A 278 24.50 -15.51 2.27
CA GLY A 278 24.72 -15.52 3.72
C GLY A 278 24.49 -14.15 4.38
N GLN A 279 24.76 -13.06 3.66
CA GLN A 279 24.41 -11.70 4.05
C GLN A 279 23.85 -10.94 2.84
N PRO A 280 22.75 -10.18 3.01
CA PRO A 280 22.24 -9.31 1.95
C PRO A 280 23.30 -8.34 1.46
N ARG A 281 23.43 -8.20 0.14
CA ARG A 281 24.42 -7.31 -0.50
C ARG A 281 23.73 -6.08 -1.07
N LEU A 282 24.15 -4.88 -0.64
CA LEU A 282 23.68 -3.63 -1.22
C LEU A 282 24.08 -3.55 -2.69
N HIS A 283 23.10 -3.24 -3.53
CA HIS A 283 23.29 -2.95 -4.94
C HIS A 283 22.61 -1.63 -5.32
N ARG A 284 23.38 -0.73 -5.95
CA ARG A 284 22.90 0.58 -6.40
C ARG A 284 22.60 0.50 -7.90
N THR A 285 21.35 0.21 -8.24
CA THR A 285 20.91 0.01 -9.64
C THR A 285 21.13 1.24 -10.54
N ALA A 286 21.28 2.44 -9.98
CA ALA A 286 21.53 3.67 -10.73
C ALA A 286 22.93 3.76 -11.37
N HIS A 287 23.93 3.02 -10.85
CA HIS A 287 25.35 3.21 -11.20
C HIS A 287 26.11 1.92 -11.55
N GLY A 288 25.43 0.80 -11.81
CA GLY A 288 26.12 -0.44 -12.17
C GLY A 288 25.22 -1.54 -12.68
N SER A 289 25.82 -2.56 -13.30
CA SER A 289 25.20 -3.86 -13.51
C SER A 289 25.25 -4.68 -12.22
N PRO A 290 24.30 -5.60 -11.99
CA PRO A 290 23.18 -5.96 -12.87
C PRO A 290 21.99 -4.97 -12.81
N GLN A 291 21.20 -4.83 -13.88
CA GLN A 291 19.98 -3.98 -13.88
C GLN A 291 18.73 -4.77 -13.48
N ILE A 292 17.65 -4.08 -13.11
CA ILE A 292 16.36 -4.73 -12.83
C ILE A 292 15.78 -5.27 -14.14
N ARG A 293 15.64 -6.60 -14.23
CA ARG A 293 15.02 -7.28 -15.37
C ARG A 293 13.49 -7.34 -15.22
N ALA A 294 13.01 -7.68 -14.03
CA ALA A 294 11.58 -7.82 -13.75
C ALA A 294 11.25 -7.65 -12.26
N ALA A 295 10.04 -7.20 -11.94
CA ALA A 295 9.51 -7.31 -10.58
C ALA A 295 8.93 -8.71 -10.35
N LEU A 296 8.97 -9.17 -9.10
CA LEU A 296 8.53 -10.49 -8.71
C LEU A 296 7.36 -10.39 -7.73
N ALA A 297 6.42 -11.32 -7.85
CA ALA A 297 5.40 -11.55 -6.84
C ALA A 297 6.06 -12.11 -5.56
N THR A 298 5.67 -11.61 -4.39
CA THR A 298 6.24 -12.04 -3.10
C THR A 298 6.12 -13.55 -2.88
N ALA A 299 5.02 -14.16 -3.30
CA ALA A 299 4.79 -15.61 -3.17
C ALA A 299 5.81 -16.50 -3.92
N LEU A 300 6.53 -15.94 -4.90
CA LEU A 300 7.57 -16.63 -5.66
C LEU A 300 8.94 -16.60 -4.95
N VAL A 301 9.10 -15.77 -3.92
CA VAL A 301 10.37 -15.61 -3.19
C VAL A 301 10.22 -16.20 -1.80
N ARG A 302 10.63 -17.47 -1.64
CA ARG A 302 10.58 -18.20 -0.37
C ARG A 302 11.85 -18.01 0.43
N VAL A 303 12.05 -16.80 0.97
CA VAL A 303 13.27 -16.44 1.70
C VAL A 303 12.91 -15.83 3.05
N ARG A 304 13.58 -16.27 4.13
CA ARG A 304 13.52 -15.59 5.42
C ARG A 304 14.52 -14.44 5.39
N LEU A 305 14.01 -13.22 5.31
CA LEU A 305 14.84 -12.01 5.25
C LEU A 305 15.34 -11.61 6.63
N ASN A 306 16.58 -11.10 6.70
CA ASN A 306 17.04 -10.31 7.83
C ASN A 306 16.70 -8.84 7.59
N HIS A 307 15.47 -8.46 7.95
CA HIS A 307 14.92 -7.12 7.69
C HIS A 307 15.73 -6.00 8.36
N HIS A 308 16.24 -6.22 9.57
CA HIS A 308 17.12 -5.24 10.24
C HIS A 308 18.33 -4.91 9.36
N LEU A 309 19.07 -5.93 8.90
CA LEU A 309 20.26 -5.72 8.08
C LEU A 309 19.90 -5.05 6.75
N ILE A 310 18.77 -5.41 6.14
CA ILE A 310 18.28 -4.79 4.89
C ILE A 310 17.99 -3.31 5.09
N LEU A 311 17.29 -2.94 6.17
CA LEU A 311 16.98 -1.54 6.45
C LEU A 311 18.24 -0.73 6.82
N ARG A 312 19.21 -1.35 7.51
CA ARG A 312 20.51 -0.73 7.78
C ARG A 312 21.30 -0.47 6.49
N LEU A 313 21.29 -1.41 5.54
CA LEU A 313 21.86 -1.17 4.20
C LEU A 313 21.13 -0.06 3.45
N GLY A 314 19.80 0.01 3.60
CA GLY A 314 18.99 1.13 3.12
C GLY A 314 19.44 2.47 3.70
N ALA A 315 19.55 2.58 5.02
CA ALA A 315 20.04 3.78 5.72
C ALA A 315 21.42 4.23 5.19
N TYR A 316 22.37 3.29 5.10
CA TYR A 316 23.69 3.54 4.54
C TYR A 316 23.62 4.04 3.08
N ALA A 317 22.71 3.49 2.28
CA ALA A 317 22.55 3.91 0.88
C ALA A 317 22.12 5.38 0.76
N ALA A 318 21.25 5.88 1.65
CA ALA A 318 20.77 7.27 1.63
C ALA A 318 21.79 8.29 2.13
N GLN A 319 22.64 7.94 3.10
CA GLN A 319 23.67 8.84 3.61
C GLN A 319 24.74 9.20 2.56
N GLN A 320 24.87 8.37 1.52
CA GLN A 320 25.84 8.56 0.43
C GLN A 320 25.18 9.01 -0.89
N ALA A 321 23.89 9.33 -0.88
CA ALA A 321 23.12 9.66 -2.08
C ALA A 321 23.15 11.14 -2.46
#